data_AF-A0A7C2E2Z9-F1
#
_entry.id   AF-A0A7C2E2Z9-F1
#
_cell.length_a   1.000
_cell.length_b   1.000
_cell.length_c   1.000
_cell.angle_alpha   90.00
_cell.angle_beta   90.00
_cell.angle_gamma   90.00
#
_symmetry.space_group_name_H-M   'P 1'
#
loop_
_entity.id
_entity.type
_entity.pdbx_description
1 polymer ?
#
loop_
_entity_poly.entity_id
_entity_poly.type
_entity_poly.pdbx_seq_one_letter_code
_entity_poly.pdbx_strand_id
1 'polypeptide(L)'
;MGRTTQTMTQLVAQEEACWAPFRRALRKEDQQIFDRLFAAARHHSAPAHYASHSTPFDSILLAMVLETMKAVEALGRRLDALTGEDQVPRLGEASMPHPGHSEPSALNSVRTELIPNTDD
;
A
#
# COMPACT_ATOMS: atom_id res chain seq x y z
N MET A 1 -15.66 -39.74 -10.76
CA MET A 1 -15.61 -38.58 -11.66
C MET A 1 -14.71 -37.54 -11.02
N GLY A 2 -13.56 -37.25 -11.62
CA GLY A 2 -12.54 -36.38 -11.02
C GLY A 2 -13.10 -34.98 -10.81
N ARG A 3 -12.96 -34.45 -9.59
CA ARG A 3 -13.34 -33.06 -9.27
C ARG A 3 -12.40 -32.15 -10.07
N THR A 4 -12.91 -31.53 -11.12
CA THR A 4 -12.18 -30.49 -11.86
C THR A 4 -11.90 -29.36 -10.88
N THR A 5 -10.64 -29.19 -10.49
CA THR A 5 -10.23 -28.09 -9.60
C THR A 5 -10.47 -26.78 -10.34
N GLN A 6 -11.33 -25.93 -9.82
CA GLN A 6 -11.57 -24.60 -10.41
C GLN A 6 -10.29 -23.78 -10.37
N THR A 7 -9.98 -23.12 -11.48
CA THR A 7 -8.86 -22.18 -11.56
C THR A 7 -9.18 -20.89 -10.81
N MET A 8 -8.16 -20.17 -10.36
CA MET A 8 -8.34 -18.87 -9.71
C MET A 8 -9.17 -17.90 -10.58
N THR A 9 -8.92 -17.86 -11.88
CA THR A 9 -9.68 -17.01 -12.81
C THR A 9 -11.17 -17.37 -12.83
N GLN A 10 -11.51 -18.66 -12.77
CA GLN A 10 -12.91 -19.11 -12.69
C GLN A 10 -13.54 -18.76 -11.34
N LEU A 11 -12.81 -18.89 -10.24
CA LEU A 11 -13.28 -18.50 -8.91
C LEU A 11 -13.56 -16.99 -8.84
N VAL A 12 -12.64 -16.16 -9.34
CA VAL A 12 -12.82 -14.71 -9.41
C VAL A 12 -14.02 -14.34 -10.26
N ALA A 13 -14.19 -14.95 -11.44
CA ALA A 13 -15.34 -14.68 -12.30
C ALA A 13 -16.67 -15.08 -11.65
N GLN A 14 -16.70 -16.19 -10.91
CA GLN A 14 -17.87 -16.64 -10.17
C GLN A 14 -18.23 -15.65 -9.05
N GLU A 15 -17.25 -15.21 -8.28
CA GLU A 15 -17.47 -14.20 -7.23
C GLU A 15 -17.88 -12.85 -7.85
N GLU A 16 -17.22 -12.38 -8.90
CA GLU A 16 -17.57 -11.13 -9.59
C GLU A 16 -19.05 -11.13 -10.04
N ALA A 17 -19.55 -12.27 -10.52
CA ALA A 17 -20.96 -12.44 -10.86
C ALA A 17 -21.89 -12.39 -9.65
N CYS A 18 -21.50 -13.00 -8.51
CA CYS A 18 -22.25 -12.92 -7.25
C CYS A 18 -22.38 -11.47 -6.74
N TRP A 19 -21.35 -10.65 -6.97
CA TRP A 19 -21.31 -9.24 -6.54
C TRP A 19 -21.89 -8.25 -7.57
N ALA A 20 -22.39 -8.72 -8.72
CA ALA A 20 -22.99 -7.86 -9.74
C ALA A 20 -24.13 -6.95 -9.23
N PRO A 21 -25.04 -7.38 -8.32
CA PRO A 21 -26.05 -6.50 -7.74
C PRO A 21 -25.44 -5.36 -6.91
N PHE A 22 -24.41 -5.65 -6.11
CA PHE A 22 -23.69 -4.66 -5.32
C PHE A 22 -23.01 -3.63 -6.24
N ARG A 23 -22.30 -4.10 -7.27
CA ARG A 23 -21.67 -3.25 -8.28
C ARG A 23 -22.68 -2.29 -8.93
N ARG A 24 -23.89 -2.76 -9.26
CA ARG A 24 -24.94 -1.92 -9.87
C ARG A 24 -25.46 -0.81 -8.94
N ALA A 25 -25.39 -1.02 -7.63
CA ALA A 25 -25.80 -0.02 -6.64
C ALA A 25 -24.75 1.08 -6.40
N LEU A 26 -23.50 0.86 -6.84
CA LEU A 26 -22.41 1.83 -6.70
C LEU A 26 -22.52 3.00 -7.70
N ARG A 27 -21.92 4.14 -7.34
CA ARG A 27 -21.71 5.27 -8.26
C ARG A 27 -20.80 4.84 -9.42
N LYS A 28 -20.87 5.55 -10.55
CA LYS A 28 -20.08 5.21 -11.75
C LYS A 28 -18.57 5.22 -11.51
N GLU A 29 -18.09 6.12 -10.65
CA GLU A 29 -16.68 6.19 -10.23
C GLU A 29 -16.27 4.95 -9.42
N ASP A 30 -17.09 4.58 -8.44
CA ASP A 30 -16.85 3.42 -7.57
C ASP A 30 -16.95 2.10 -8.35
N GLN A 31 -17.81 2.02 -9.37
CA GLN A 31 -17.89 0.85 -10.26
C GLN A 31 -16.56 0.59 -10.98
N GLN A 32 -15.86 1.65 -11.41
CA GLN A 32 -14.56 1.49 -12.07
C GLN A 32 -13.48 1.02 -11.10
N ILE A 33 -13.52 1.49 -9.85
CA ILE A 33 -12.61 1.03 -8.79
C ILE A 33 -12.88 -0.44 -8.48
N PHE A 34 -14.16 -0.80 -8.35
CA PHE A 34 -14.61 -2.18 -8.13
C PHE A 34 -14.10 -3.13 -9.23
N ASP A 35 -14.27 -2.75 -10.50
CA ASP A 35 -13.80 -3.56 -11.64
C ASP A 35 -12.28 -3.75 -11.62
N ARG A 36 -11.52 -2.71 -11.22
CA ARG A 36 -10.06 -2.78 -11.08
C ARG A 36 -9.64 -3.69 -9.92
N LEU A 37 -10.37 -3.71 -8.81
CA LEU A 37 -10.10 -4.62 -7.69
C LEU A 37 -10.24 -6.09 -8.13
N PHE A 38 -11.33 -6.46 -8.79
CA PHE A 38 -11.52 -7.82 -9.32
C PHE A 38 -10.51 -8.18 -10.41
N ALA A 39 -10.11 -7.22 -11.24
CA ALA A 39 -9.03 -7.42 -12.19
C ALA A 39 -7.69 -7.69 -11.51
N ALA A 40 -7.35 -6.93 -10.47
CA ALA A 40 -6.12 -7.12 -9.71
C ALA A 40 -6.05 -8.51 -9.05
N ALA A 41 -7.17 -8.99 -8.50
CA ALA A 41 -7.24 -10.31 -7.86
C ALA A 41 -6.91 -11.48 -8.81
N ARG A 42 -7.19 -11.35 -10.12
CA ARG A 42 -6.92 -12.40 -11.12
C ARG A 42 -5.42 -12.73 -11.26
N HIS A 43 -4.52 -11.81 -10.88
CA HIS A 43 -3.07 -12.01 -10.97
C HIS A 43 -2.48 -12.84 -9.82
N HIS A 44 -3.23 -13.10 -8.75
CA HIS A 44 -2.74 -13.84 -7.59
C HIS A 44 -3.16 -15.31 -7.64
N SER A 45 -2.49 -16.11 -8.47
CA SER A 45 -2.80 -17.54 -8.62
C SER A 45 -2.25 -18.45 -7.51
N ALA A 46 -1.56 -17.93 -6.49
CA ALA A 46 -0.75 -18.74 -5.58
C ALA A 46 -1.39 -19.17 -4.23
N PRO A 47 -2.26 -18.39 -3.54
CA PRO A 47 -2.71 -18.77 -2.20
C PRO A 47 -3.94 -19.69 -2.13
N ALA A 48 -4.73 -19.82 -3.21
CA ALA A 48 -6.02 -20.55 -3.19
C ALA A 48 -5.90 -22.05 -2.85
N HIS A 49 -4.70 -22.62 -2.96
CA HIS A 49 -4.43 -24.02 -2.60
C HIS A 49 -3.82 -24.18 -1.20
N TYR A 50 -3.34 -23.10 -0.57
CA TYR A 50 -2.66 -23.16 0.73
C TYR A 50 -3.58 -22.93 1.93
N ALA A 51 -4.78 -22.39 1.71
CA ALA A 51 -5.77 -22.21 2.76
C ALA A 51 -6.75 -23.38 2.76
N SER A 52 -6.38 -24.47 3.42
CA SER A 52 -7.25 -25.64 3.66
C SER A 52 -8.54 -25.33 4.43
N HIS A 53 -8.77 -24.07 4.82
CA HIS A 53 -9.90 -23.61 5.65
C HIS A 53 -10.52 -22.27 5.21
N SER A 54 -9.96 -21.55 4.22
CA SER A 54 -10.53 -20.26 3.80
C SER A 54 -11.49 -20.44 2.63
N THR A 55 -12.52 -19.59 2.58
CA THR A 55 -13.39 -19.54 1.40
C THR A 55 -12.59 -19.00 0.21
N PRO A 56 -12.98 -19.33 -1.05
CA PRO A 56 -12.37 -18.74 -2.24
C PRO A 56 -12.38 -17.21 -2.22
N PHE A 57 -13.43 -16.62 -1.66
CA PHE A 57 -13.56 -15.17 -1.51
C PHE A 57 -12.48 -14.58 -0.59
N ASP A 58 -12.10 -15.25 0.51
CA ASP A 58 -11.04 -14.74 1.41
C ASP A 58 -9.70 -14.61 0.68
N SER A 59 -9.38 -15.56 -0.20
CA SER A 59 -8.17 -15.51 -1.03
C SER A 59 -8.22 -14.37 -2.05
N ILE A 60 -9.39 -14.12 -2.64
CA ILE A 60 -9.63 -13.02 -3.57
C ILE A 60 -9.52 -11.67 -2.85
N LEU A 61 -10.10 -11.56 -1.67
CA LEU A 61 -10.04 -10.35 -0.85
C LEU A 61 -8.60 -10.04 -0.42
N LEU A 62 -7.85 -11.05 0.04
CA LEU A 62 -6.45 -10.86 0.42
C LEU A 62 -5.59 -10.41 -0.77
N ALA A 63 -5.85 -10.94 -1.98
CA ALA A 63 -5.19 -10.50 -3.20
C ALA A 63 -5.51 -9.02 -3.54
N MET A 64 -6.78 -8.63 -3.43
CA MET A 64 -7.20 -7.23 -3.63
C MET A 64 -6.52 -6.28 -2.65
N VAL A 65 -6.48 -6.65 -1.37
CA VAL A 65 -5.82 -5.86 -0.31
C VAL A 65 -4.33 -5.74 -0.59
N LEU A 66 -3.65 -6.83 -0.98
CA LEU A 66 -2.23 -6.83 -1.28
C LEU A 66 -1.87 -5.89 -2.44
N GLU A 67 -2.63 -5.92 -3.53
CA GLU A 67 -2.40 -5.01 -4.66
C GLU A 67 -2.70 -3.55 -4.30
N THR A 68 -3.71 -3.32 -3.46
CA THR A 68 -4.01 -1.98 -2.96
C THR A 68 -2.87 -1.44 -2.09
N MET A 69 -2.32 -2.26 -1.19
CA MET A 69 -1.16 -1.89 -0.39
C MET A 69 0.06 -1.56 -1.25
N LYS A 70 0.36 -2.39 -2.26
CA LYS A 70 1.45 -2.13 -3.20
C LYS A 70 1.27 -0.80 -3.94
N ALA A 71 0.05 -0.47 -4.34
CA ALA A 71 -0.26 0.80 -4.98
C ALA A 71 -0.04 2.00 -4.03
N VAL A 72 -0.47 1.87 -2.77
CA VAL A 72 -0.26 2.90 -1.73
C VAL A 72 1.24 3.09 -1.45
N GLU A 73 2.00 2.00 -1.27
CA GLU A 73 3.45 2.08 -1.06
C GLU A 73 4.20 2.65 -2.27
N ALA A 74 3.78 2.31 -3.48
CA ALA A 74 4.35 2.89 -4.70
C ALA A 74 4.05 4.39 -4.79
N LEU A 75 2.85 4.82 -4.38
CA LEU A 75 2.51 6.23 -4.32
C LEU A 75 3.29 6.96 -3.22
N GLY A 76 3.44 6.36 -2.05
CA GLY A 76 4.25 6.90 -0.95
C GLY A 76 5.68 7.13 -1.38
N ARG A 77 6.35 6.11 -1.94
CA ARG A 77 7.71 6.25 -2.48
C ARG A 77 7.86 7.35 -3.53
N ARG A 78 6.82 7.59 -4.34
CA ARG A 78 6.82 8.68 -5.33
C ARG A 78 6.66 10.05 -4.66
N LEU A 79 5.87 10.15 -3.60
CA LEU A 79 5.75 11.36 -2.80
C LEU A 79 7.06 11.64 -2.06
N ASP A 80 7.64 10.66 -1.38
CA ASP A 80 8.91 10.82 -0.64
C ASP A 80 10.04 11.25 -1.60
N ALA A 81 10.08 10.71 -2.81
CA ALA A 81 11.05 11.11 -3.84
C ALA A 81 10.85 12.56 -4.35
N LEU A 82 9.64 13.10 -4.26
CA LEU A 82 9.33 14.48 -4.67
C LEU A 82 9.46 15.48 -3.53
N THR A 83 9.14 15.08 -2.29
CA THR A 83 9.15 15.94 -1.11
C THR A 83 10.45 15.86 -0.32
N GLY A 84 11.20 14.77 -0.42
CA GLY A 84 12.38 14.50 0.41
C GLY A 84 12.04 14.15 1.86
N GLU A 85 10.76 13.95 2.18
CA GLU A 85 10.24 13.65 3.51
C GLU A 85 9.50 12.30 3.47
N ASP A 86 9.82 11.39 4.39
CA ASP A 86 9.17 10.07 4.52
C ASP A 86 7.82 10.28 5.25
N GLN A 87 6.81 10.74 4.50
CA GLN A 87 5.53 11.19 5.09
C GLN A 87 4.46 10.10 5.16
N VAL A 88 4.58 9.04 4.36
CA VAL A 88 3.51 8.03 4.24
C VAL A 88 3.75 6.89 5.23
N PRO A 89 2.92 6.73 6.27
CA PRO A 89 3.08 5.64 7.23
C PRO A 89 2.88 4.30 6.51
N ARG A 90 3.93 3.46 6.49
CA ARG A 90 3.82 2.12 5.90
C ARG A 90 3.11 1.20 6.88
N LEU A 91 2.32 0.26 6.35
CA LEU A 91 1.53 -0.64 7.17
C LEU A 91 2.47 -1.48 8.05
N GLY A 92 2.45 -1.24 9.37
CA GLY A 92 3.36 -1.86 10.34
C GLY A 92 4.38 -0.91 10.98
N GLU A 93 4.57 0.30 10.45
CA GLU A 93 5.51 1.30 10.98
C GLU A 93 4.90 2.24 12.03
N ALA A 94 3.57 2.25 12.18
CA ALA A 94 2.82 3.16 13.06
C ALA A 94 3.09 3.01 14.58
N SER A 95 4.09 2.21 15.00
CA SER A 95 4.43 1.99 16.41
C SER A 95 5.81 2.49 16.83
N MET A 96 6.60 3.14 15.96
CA MET A 96 7.88 3.73 16.37
C MET A 96 7.82 5.26 16.22
N PRO A 97 8.03 6.06 17.28
CA PRO A 97 8.35 7.47 17.10
C PRO A 97 9.70 7.53 16.38
N HIS A 98 9.73 7.96 15.12
CA HIS A 98 10.98 8.16 14.37
C HIS A 98 11.74 9.32 15.01
N PRO A 99 12.87 9.10 15.72
CA PRO A 99 13.68 10.18 16.22
C PRO A 99 14.67 10.55 15.12
N GLY A 100 14.37 11.64 14.42
CA GLY A 100 15.37 12.41 13.68
C GLY A 100 15.37 12.18 12.18
N HIS A 101 14.98 13.23 11.46
CA HIS A 101 15.89 13.81 10.48
C HIS A 101 15.96 15.32 10.73
N SER A 102 17.21 15.78 10.75
CA SER A 102 17.68 17.08 11.19
C SER A 102 17.06 18.23 10.41
N GLU A 103 16.70 19.30 11.12
CA GLU A 103 16.58 20.64 10.53
C GLU A 103 17.87 20.97 9.76
N PRO A 104 17.81 21.27 8.46
CA PRO A 104 18.90 21.98 7.83
C PRO A 104 18.68 23.48 8.06
N SER A 105 19.72 24.13 8.58
CA SER A 105 20.00 25.55 8.39
C SER A 105 19.28 26.56 9.29
N ALA A 106 19.92 26.86 10.43
CA ALA A 106 20.02 28.23 10.95
C ALA A 106 21.38 28.50 11.61
N LEU A 107 22.49 28.01 11.05
CA LEU A 107 23.84 28.53 11.35
C LEU A 107 24.23 29.56 10.29
N ASN A 108 23.44 30.61 10.19
CA ASN A 108 23.89 31.87 9.61
C ASN A 108 23.51 33.02 10.53
N SER A 109 24.27 33.19 11.60
CA SER A 109 24.52 34.52 12.14
C SER A 109 25.62 34.49 13.20
N VAL A 110 26.76 35.06 12.79
CA VAL A 110 27.57 35.98 13.59
C VAL A 110 28.16 35.40 14.89
N ARG A 111 29.46 35.10 14.86
CA ARG A 111 30.44 35.95 15.55
C ARG A 111 31.86 35.62 15.12
N THR A 112 32.46 36.58 14.44
CA THR A 112 33.87 36.72 14.16
C THR A 112 34.73 36.48 15.40
N GLU A 113 35.91 35.96 15.14
CA GLU A 113 36.92 35.43 16.04
C GLU A 113 37.17 36.17 17.34
N LEU A 114 37.32 35.33 18.37
CA LEU A 114 38.04 35.57 19.61
C LEU A 114 39.55 35.67 19.28
N ILE A 115 40.20 36.80 19.60
CA ILE A 115 41.64 36.79 19.88
C ILE A 115 41.81 37.14 21.36
N PRO A 116 42.55 36.32 22.14
CA PRO A 116 42.72 36.51 23.57
C PRO A 116 43.79 37.57 23.91
N ASN A 117 43.67 38.09 25.14
CA ASN A 117 44.66 38.87 25.90
C ASN A 117 46.11 38.42 25.69
N THR A 118 47.03 39.38 25.75
CA THR A 118 48.33 39.17 26.38
C THR A 118 48.67 40.43 27.18
N ASP A 119 48.86 40.24 28.49
CA ASP A 119 49.33 41.22 29.47
C ASP A 119 50.75 41.72 29.13
N ASP A 120 50.97 43.04 29.25
CA ASP A 120 52.08 43.71 29.96
C ASP A 120 51.74 45.21 30.15
#